data_AF-A0A940FLH5-F1
#
_entry.id   AF-A0A940FLH5-F1
#
_cell.length_a   1.000
_cell.length_b   1.000
_cell.length_c   1.000
_cell.angle_alpha   90.00
_cell.angle_beta   90.00
_cell.angle_gamma   90.00
#
_symmetry.space_group_name_H-M   'P 1'
#
loop_
_entity.id
_entity.type
_entity.pdbx_description
1 polymer ?
#
loop_
_entity_poly.entity_id
_entity_poly.type
_entity_poly.pdbx_seq_one_letter_code
_entity_poly.pdbx_strand_id
1 'polypeptide(L)'
;GNISAQDTAIIKANKLYREKKYAEAEKMYNYLADNSTDAAIKQPLIYNKGVSLSRQNKLEESIAAYKQAVILNPKDEDARVNLQKALLELKKKQPPPPEKKEDKNKKKDKKENKDQQQQNKSNLTKKEVEQRLKALQQHEQQVQRKIQQNQTRSAGQQEKDW
;
A
#
# COMPACT_ATOMS: atom_id res chain seq x y z
N GLY A 1 4.76 -18.54 28.47
CA GLY A 1 3.74 -17.53 28.14
C GLY A 1 2.80 -18.11 27.11
N ASN A 2 1.50 -18.06 27.33
CA ASN A 2 0.52 -18.55 26.37
C ASN A 2 0.48 -17.61 25.16
N ILE A 3 0.92 -18.10 24.01
CA ILE A 3 0.73 -17.43 22.72
C ILE A 3 -0.78 -17.37 22.48
N SER A 4 -1.32 -16.20 22.16
CA SER A 4 -2.76 -16.08 21.90
C SER A 4 -3.15 -16.86 20.63
N ALA A 5 -4.44 -17.18 20.49
CA ALA A 5 -4.95 -17.82 19.28
C ALA A 5 -4.67 -16.97 18.02
N GLN A 6 -4.74 -15.64 18.17
CA GLN A 6 -4.44 -14.69 17.11
C GLN A 6 -2.95 -14.72 16.72
N ASP A 7 -2.05 -14.68 17.69
CA ASP A 7 -0.60 -14.76 17.43
C ASP A 7 -0.22 -16.07 16.75
N THR A 8 -0.83 -17.18 17.17
CA THR A 8 -0.64 -18.49 16.55
C THR A 8 -1.08 -18.48 15.07
N ALA A 9 -2.21 -17.83 14.77
CA ALA A 9 -2.69 -17.71 13.41
C ALA A 9 -1.80 -16.81 12.54
N ILE A 10 -1.23 -15.74 13.09
CA ILE A 10 -0.22 -14.90 12.42
C ILE A 10 1.03 -15.70 12.09
N ILE A 11 1.56 -16.47 13.06
CA ILE A 11 2.70 -17.35 12.86
C ILE A 11 2.42 -18.36 11.75
N LYS A 12 1.22 -18.94 11.72
CA LYS A 12 0.79 -19.85 10.66
C LYS A 12 0.75 -19.19 9.28
N ALA A 13 0.22 -17.96 9.18
CA ALA A 13 0.22 -17.20 7.94
C ALA A 13 1.65 -16.91 7.44
N ASN A 14 2.54 -16.50 8.35
CA ASN A 14 3.96 -16.28 8.05
C ASN A 14 4.65 -17.57 7.60
N LYS A 15 4.33 -18.71 8.21
CA LYS A 15 4.85 -20.03 7.81
C LYS A 15 4.41 -20.40 6.40
N LEU A 16 3.13 -20.23 6.06
CA LEU A 16 2.62 -20.45 4.70
C LEU A 16 3.37 -19.57 3.69
N TYR A 17 3.61 -18.30 4.02
CA TYR A 17 4.40 -17.42 3.17
C TYR A 17 5.82 -17.93 2.94
N ARG A 18 6.52 -18.36 4.01
CA ARG A 18 7.88 -18.93 3.92
C ARG A 18 7.92 -20.22 3.09
N GLU A 19 6.85 -21.01 3.13
CA GLU A 19 6.65 -22.20 2.29
C GLU A 19 6.26 -21.85 0.83
N LYS A 20 6.25 -20.57 0.45
CA LYS A 20 5.84 -20.05 -0.86
C LYS A 20 4.38 -20.34 -1.22
N LYS A 21 3.56 -20.72 -0.24
CA LYS A 21 2.11 -20.90 -0.35
C LYS A 21 1.41 -19.55 -0.26
N TYR A 22 1.68 -18.70 -1.25
CA TYR A 22 1.32 -17.29 -1.20
C TYR A 22 -0.19 -17.05 -1.23
N ALA A 23 -0.96 -17.89 -1.95
CA ALA A 23 -2.40 -17.77 -2.01
C ALA A 23 -3.06 -18.11 -0.66
N GLU A 24 -2.55 -19.12 0.04
CA GLU A 24 -3.01 -19.50 1.38
C GLU A 24 -2.59 -18.47 2.43
N ALA A 25 -1.36 -17.96 2.33
CA ALA A 25 -0.89 -16.86 3.17
C ALA A 25 -1.76 -15.60 2.98
N GLU A 26 -2.05 -15.22 1.73
CA GLU A 26 -2.96 -14.11 1.39
C GLU A 26 -4.32 -14.27 2.07
N LYS A 27 -4.96 -15.43 1.94
CA LYS A 27 -6.27 -15.70 2.56
C LYS A 27 -6.23 -15.57 4.08
N MET A 28 -5.19 -16.12 4.70
CA MET A 28 -5.00 -16.04 6.15
C MET A 28 -4.78 -14.59 6.61
N TYR A 29 -3.91 -13.83 5.94
CA TYR A 29 -3.71 -12.42 6.28
C TYR A 29 -4.98 -11.59 6.08
N ASN A 30 -5.74 -11.85 5.02
CA ASN A 30 -7.01 -11.17 4.79
C ASN A 30 -8.00 -11.46 5.92
N TYR A 31 -8.19 -12.73 6.27
CA TYR A 31 -9.08 -13.13 7.36
C TYR A 31 -8.65 -12.49 8.69
N LEU A 32 -7.36 -12.51 9.03
CA LEU A 32 -6.86 -11.90 10.27
C LEU A 32 -7.05 -10.38 10.27
N ALA A 33 -6.83 -9.71 9.15
CA ALA A 33 -7.00 -8.26 9.03
C ALA A 33 -8.47 -7.84 9.12
N ASP A 34 -9.38 -8.61 8.54
CA ASP A 34 -10.83 -8.35 8.56
C ASP A 34 -11.41 -8.51 9.98
N ASN A 35 -10.85 -9.43 10.77
CA ASN A 35 -11.27 -9.69 12.15
C ASN A 35 -10.48 -8.91 13.20
N SER A 36 -9.49 -8.09 12.79
CA SER A 36 -8.73 -7.23 13.71
C SER A 36 -9.36 -5.84 13.77
N THR A 37 -9.61 -5.35 14.98
CA THR A 37 -10.06 -3.97 15.25
C THR A 37 -8.88 -3.02 15.51
N ASP A 38 -7.75 -3.54 15.98
CA ASP A 38 -6.54 -2.76 16.25
C ASP A 38 -5.79 -2.46 14.95
N ALA A 39 -5.57 -1.17 14.68
CA ALA A 39 -4.79 -0.69 13.53
C ALA A 39 -3.33 -1.16 13.58
N ALA A 40 -2.72 -1.25 14.77
CA ALA A 40 -1.34 -1.69 14.95
C ALA A 40 -1.14 -3.16 14.57
N ILE A 41 -2.19 -3.99 14.73
CA ILE A 41 -2.18 -5.38 14.27
C ILE A 41 -2.62 -5.47 12.80
N LYS A 42 -3.66 -4.71 12.42
CA LYS A 42 -4.25 -4.76 11.08
C LYS A 42 -3.28 -4.31 9.99
N GLN A 43 -2.46 -3.30 10.27
CA GLN A 43 -1.50 -2.76 9.32
C GLN A 43 -0.48 -3.79 8.80
N PRO A 44 0.29 -4.50 9.65
CA PRO A 44 1.26 -5.50 9.18
C PRO A 44 0.59 -6.68 8.48
N LEU A 45 -0.64 -7.06 8.86
CA LEU A 45 -1.41 -8.10 8.17
C LEU A 45 -1.76 -7.69 6.74
N ILE A 46 -2.25 -6.47 6.55
CA ILE A 46 -2.58 -5.93 5.24
C ILE A 46 -1.32 -5.73 4.39
N TYR A 47 -0.23 -5.28 4.99
CA TYR A 47 1.07 -5.21 4.31
C TYR A 47 1.49 -6.59 3.81
N ASN A 48 1.47 -7.62 4.67
CA ASN A 48 1.86 -8.98 4.29
C ASN A 48 0.90 -9.62 3.28
N LYS A 49 -0.40 -9.28 3.31
CA LYS A 49 -1.35 -9.60 2.23
C LYS A 49 -0.85 -8.99 0.91
N GLY A 50 -0.46 -7.72 0.91
CA GLY A 50 0.16 -7.04 -0.24
C GLY A 50 1.40 -7.76 -0.76
N VAL A 51 2.30 -8.17 0.14
CA VAL A 51 3.51 -8.95 -0.22
C VAL A 51 3.15 -10.29 -0.87
N SER A 52 2.20 -11.03 -0.30
CA SER A 52 1.71 -12.29 -0.87
C SER A 52 1.07 -12.11 -2.24
N LEU A 53 0.33 -11.02 -2.46
CA LEU A 53 -0.28 -10.67 -3.75
C LEU A 53 0.77 -10.33 -4.80
N SER A 54 1.79 -9.54 -4.44
CA SER A 54 2.95 -9.24 -5.32
C SER A 54 3.63 -10.53 -5.78
N ARG A 55 3.86 -11.48 -4.86
CA ARG A 55 4.47 -12.78 -5.19
C ARG A 55 3.63 -13.65 -6.13
N GLN A 56 2.32 -13.43 -6.16
CA GLN A 56 1.39 -14.07 -7.10
C GLN A 56 1.20 -13.29 -8.41
N ASN A 57 1.99 -12.22 -8.64
CA ASN A 57 1.85 -11.36 -9.82
C ASN A 57 0.52 -10.56 -9.87
N LYS A 58 -0.25 -10.55 -8.77
CA LYS A 58 -1.50 -9.80 -8.59
C LYS A 58 -1.19 -8.36 -8.17
N LEU A 59 -0.58 -7.61 -9.09
CA LEU A 59 0.01 -6.29 -8.77
C LEU A 59 -1.03 -5.26 -8.36
N GLU A 60 -2.22 -5.28 -8.96
CA GLU A 60 -3.27 -4.28 -8.74
C GLU A 60 -3.88 -4.43 -7.35
N GLU A 61 -4.16 -5.68 -6.94
CA GLU A 61 -4.61 -6.01 -5.60
C GLU A 61 -3.51 -5.75 -4.57
N SER A 62 -2.25 -6.03 -4.93
CA SER A 62 -1.10 -5.73 -4.08
C SER A 62 -0.96 -4.21 -3.82
N ILE A 63 -1.13 -3.38 -4.85
CA ILE A 63 -1.17 -1.92 -4.74
C ILE A 63 -2.30 -1.47 -3.81
N ALA A 64 -3.49 -2.07 -3.91
CA ALA A 64 -4.60 -1.75 -3.02
C ALA A 64 -4.27 -2.06 -1.55
N ALA A 65 -3.69 -3.24 -1.28
CA ALA A 65 -3.26 -3.63 0.05
C ALA A 65 -2.17 -2.71 0.61
N TYR A 66 -1.11 -2.42 -0.15
CA TYR A 66 -0.05 -1.52 0.33
C TYR A 66 -0.56 -0.10 0.58
N LYS A 67 -1.47 0.43 -0.27
CA LYS A 67 -2.11 1.73 0.00
C LYS A 67 -2.84 1.73 1.35
N GLN A 68 -3.58 0.67 1.65
CA GLN A 68 -4.28 0.55 2.92
C GLN A 68 -3.30 0.44 4.10
N ALA A 69 -2.20 -0.29 3.94
CA ALA A 69 -1.14 -0.35 4.95
C ALA A 69 -0.51 1.02 5.22
N VAL A 70 -0.23 1.81 4.17
CA VAL A 70 0.29 3.20 4.29
C VAL A 70 -0.73 4.14 4.95
N ILE A 71 -2.04 3.95 4.70
CA ILE A 71 -3.08 4.73 5.39
C ILE A 71 -3.08 4.45 6.89
N LEU A 72 -2.94 3.17 7.28
CA LEU A 72 -2.94 2.77 8.69
C LEU A 72 -1.66 3.19 9.41
N ASN A 73 -0.50 3.08 8.74
CA ASN A 73 0.77 3.56 9.27
C ASN A 73 1.55 4.33 8.18
N PRO A 74 1.38 5.65 8.11
CA PRO A 74 2.09 6.47 7.12
C PRO A 74 3.61 6.50 7.30
N LYS A 75 4.11 6.10 8.49
CA LYS A 75 5.55 6.05 8.79
C LYS A 75 6.21 4.74 8.36
N ASP A 76 5.45 3.70 8.05
CA ASP A 76 5.99 2.43 7.54
C ASP A 76 6.68 2.63 6.17
N GLU A 77 8.01 2.56 6.18
CA GLU A 77 8.82 2.73 4.99
C GLU A 77 8.72 1.55 4.02
N ASP A 78 8.66 0.33 4.54
CA ASP A 78 8.54 -0.88 3.74
C ASP A 78 7.23 -0.89 2.94
N ALA A 79 6.13 -0.46 3.56
CA ALA A 79 4.84 -0.33 2.89
C ALA A 79 4.88 0.71 1.75
N ARG A 80 5.52 1.86 1.95
CA ARG A 80 5.66 2.90 0.91
C ARG A 80 6.57 2.43 -0.24
N VAL A 81 7.71 1.84 0.08
CA VAL A 81 8.66 1.31 -0.90
C VAL A 81 8.03 0.20 -1.73
N ASN A 82 7.30 -0.73 -1.11
CA ASN A 82 6.65 -1.82 -1.85
C ASN A 82 5.46 -1.34 -2.68
N LEU A 83 4.71 -0.32 -2.23
CA LEU A 83 3.71 0.35 -3.06
C LEU A 83 4.35 0.96 -4.33
N GLN A 84 5.47 1.66 -4.16
CA GLN A 84 6.19 2.26 -5.29
C GLN A 84 6.70 1.18 -6.26
N LYS A 85 7.31 0.11 -5.74
CA LYS A 85 7.78 -1.02 -6.55
C LYS A 85 6.66 -1.66 -7.35
N ALA A 86 5.51 -1.94 -6.71
CA ALA A 86 4.37 -2.54 -7.37
C ALA A 86 3.80 -1.64 -8.49
N LEU A 87 3.71 -0.33 -8.25
CA LEU A 87 3.31 0.64 -9.29
C LEU A 87 4.29 0.68 -10.46
N LEU A 88 5.60 0.68 -10.19
CA LEU A 88 6.63 0.65 -11.24
C LEU A 88 6.58 -0.65 -12.05
N GLU A 89 6.40 -1.79 -11.39
CA GLU A 89 6.28 -3.07 -12.05
C GLU A 89 5.03 -3.14 -12.93
N LEU A 90 3.90 -2.61 -12.44
CA LEU A 90 2.67 -2.53 -13.22
C LEU A 90 2.85 -1.62 -14.44
N LYS A 91 3.55 -0.48 -14.30
CA LYS A 91 3.90 0.41 -15.42
C LYS A 91 4.72 -0.31 -16.49
N LYS A 92 5.69 -1.15 -16.09
CA LYS A 92 6.55 -1.90 -17.02
C LYS A 92 5.79 -2.98 -17.81
N LYS A 93 4.74 -3.56 -17.22
CA LYS A 93 3.94 -4.61 -17.87
C LYS A 93 2.91 -4.08 -18.85
N GLN A 94 2.65 -2.77 -18.85
CA GLN A 94 1.70 -2.18 -19.77
C GLN A 94 2.37 -1.85 -21.11
N PRO A 95 1.73 -2.17 -22.24
CA PRO A 95 2.23 -1.77 -23.54
C PRO A 95 2.36 -0.24 -23.62
N PRO A 96 3.30 0.29 -24.43
CA PRO A 96 3.37 1.72 -24.67
C PRO A 96 1.98 2.20 -25.13
N PRO A 97 1.48 3.33 -24.61
CA PRO A 97 0.22 3.87 -25.08
C PRO A 97 0.36 4.11 -26.58
N PRO A 98 -0.66 3.80 -27.41
CA PRO A 98 -0.64 4.20 -28.81
C PRO A 98 -0.38 5.71 -28.86
N GLU A 99 0.56 6.13 -29.71
CA GLU A 99 0.92 7.53 -29.91
C GLU A 99 -0.34 8.33 -30.26
N LYS A 100 -0.95 8.96 -29.25
CA LYS A 100 -2.01 9.93 -29.45
C LYS A 100 -1.34 11.27 -29.64
N LYS A 101 -1.38 11.75 -30.90
CA LYS A 101 -1.18 13.16 -31.24
C LYS A 101 -1.95 14.02 -30.23
N GLU A 102 -1.24 14.91 -29.55
CA GLU A 102 -1.81 15.81 -28.55
C GLU A 102 -2.90 16.66 -29.21
N ASP A 103 -4.16 16.44 -28.83
CA ASP A 103 -5.19 17.45 -29.00
C ASP A 103 -5.61 17.92 -27.61
N LYS A 104 -5.10 19.09 -27.24
CA LYS A 104 -5.37 19.77 -25.97
C LYS A 104 -6.79 20.33 -25.99
N ASN A 105 -7.79 19.52 -25.64
CA ASN A 105 -9.03 20.08 -25.11
C ASN A 105 -9.90 19.06 -24.36
N LYS A 106 -10.02 19.23 -23.03
CA LYS A 106 -11.30 19.36 -22.30
C LYS A 106 -11.13 19.18 -20.79
N LYS A 107 -11.54 20.23 -20.07
CA LYS A 107 -12.14 20.14 -18.73
C LYS A 107 -13.26 19.09 -18.72
N LYS A 108 -13.39 18.32 -17.64
CA LYS A 108 -14.68 18.12 -16.97
C LYS A 108 -14.54 17.40 -15.63
N ASP A 109 -15.16 18.03 -14.63
CA ASP A 109 -15.67 17.44 -13.42
C ASP A 109 -16.52 16.18 -13.68
N LYS A 110 -16.44 15.18 -12.80
CA LYS A 110 -17.61 14.64 -12.08
C LYS A 110 -17.30 13.46 -11.15
N LYS A 111 -17.77 13.64 -9.91
CA LYS A 111 -18.53 12.72 -9.04
C LYS A 111 -17.93 11.35 -8.69
N GLU A 112 -17.59 11.26 -7.41
CA GLU A 112 -17.90 10.11 -6.56
C GLU A 112 -19.35 9.67 -6.74
N ASN A 113 -19.56 8.38 -6.99
CA ASN A 113 -20.70 7.65 -6.45
C ASN A 113 -20.34 6.18 -6.21
N LYS A 114 -21.00 5.66 -5.17
CA LYS A 114 -20.86 4.38 -4.48
C LYS A 114 -21.29 3.15 -5.29
N ASP A 115 -20.75 2.01 -4.85
CA ASP A 115 -21.28 0.63 -4.90
C ASP A 115 -21.64 0.00 -6.25
N GLN A 116 -20.85 -1.01 -6.66
CA GLN A 116 -21.34 -2.37 -6.88
C GLN A 116 -20.18 -3.35 -7.13
N GLN A 117 -20.29 -4.51 -6.49
CA GLN A 117 -19.49 -5.71 -6.74
C GLN A 117 -19.46 -6.04 -8.22
N GLN A 118 -18.26 -6.02 -8.81
CA GLN A 118 -18.00 -6.74 -10.04
C GLN A 118 -16.57 -7.23 -9.99
N GLN A 119 -16.39 -8.52 -10.20
CA GLN A 119 -15.11 -9.14 -10.57
C GLN A 119 -14.61 -8.45 -11.84
N ASN A 120 -13.97 -7.30 -11.69
CA ASN A 120 -13.37 -6.56 -12.79
C ASN A 120 -11.86 -6.70 -12.68
N LYS A 121 -11.27 -7.34 -13.70
CA LYS A 121 -9.89 -7.12 -14.11
C LYS A 121 -9.69 -5.60 -14.19
N SER A 122 -9.21 -5.01 -13.12
CA SER A 122 -9.09 -3.58 -12.97
C SER A 122 -7.79 -3.16 -13.61
N ASN A 123 -7.71 -3.26 -14.94
CA ASN A 123 -6.57 -2.84 -15.72
C ASN A 123 -6.31 -1.34 -15.48
N LEU A 124 -5.48 -1.00 -14.50
CA LEU A 124 -5.04 0.37 -14.29
C LEU A 124 -4.33 0.81 -15.56
N THR A 125 -4.66 1.97 -16.10
CA THR A 125 -3.96 2.52 -17.27
C THR A 125 -2.61 3.13 -16.88
N LYS A 126 -1.68 3.23 -17.84
CA LYS A 126 -0.33 3.74 -17.60
C LYS A 126 -0.36 5.16 -17.03
N LYS A 127 -1.30 5.98 -17.53
CA LYS A 127 -1.52 7.35 -17.06
C LYS A 127 -1.97 7.38 -15.60
N GLU A 128 -2.86 6.48 -15.19
CA GLU A 128 -3.28 6.37 -13.79
C GLU A 128 -2.15 5.90 -12.88
N VAL A 129 -1.34 4.94 -13.34
CA VAL A 129 -0.14 4.49 -12.60
C VAL A 129 0.85 5.64 -12.42
N GLU A 130 1.09 6.44 -13.47
CA GLU A 130 1.94 7.63 -13.39
C GLU A 130 1.41 8.70 -12.44
N GLN A 131 0.10 8.96 -12.46
CA GLN A 131 -0.54 9.87 -11.51
C GLN A 131 -0.38 9.37 -10.07
N ARG A 132 -0.58 8.06 -9.83
CA ARG A 132 -0.39 7.45 -8.50
C ARG A 132 1.07 7.51 -8.04
N LEU A 133 2.04 7.28 -8.94
CA LEU A 133 3.47 7.42 -8.64
C LEU A 133 3.83 8.86 -8.26
N LYS A 134 3.33 9.85 -9.01
CA LYS A 134 3.56 11.25 -8.69
C LYS A 134 2.94 11.64 -7.34
N ALA A 135 1.72 11.18 -7.08
CA ALA A 135 1.06 11.41 -5.79
C ALA A 135 1.84 10.77 -4.63
N LEU A 136 2.36 9.55 -4.82
CA LEU A 136 3.18 8.86 -3.83
C LEU A 136 4.48 9.64 -3.54
N GLN A 137 5.18 10.10 -4.57
CA GLN A 137 6.40 10.90 -4.41
C GLN A 137 6.13 12.21 -3.66
N GLN A 138 5.02 12.90 -3.97
CA GLN A 138 4.62 14.11 -3.25
C GLN A 138 4.31 13.81 -1.79
N HIS A 139 3.67 12.67 -1.51
CA HIS A 139 3.38 12.24 -0.14
C HIS A 139 4.68 11.94 0.63
N GLU A 140 5.65 11.24 0.03
CA GLU A 140 6.95 10.96 0.66
C GLU A 140 7.69 12.24 1.03
N GLN A 141 7.72 13.24 0.14
CA GLN A 141 8.33 14.54 0.45
C GLN A 141 7.63 15.24 1.62
N GLN A 142 6.30 15.15 1.70
CA GLN A 142 5.56 15.74 2.83
C GLN A 142 5.86 15.01 4.14
N VAL A 143 5.92 13.68 4.12
CA VAL A 143 6.27 12.87 5.29
C VAL A 143 7.69 13.20 5.76
N GLN A 144 8.66 13.25 4.85
CA GLN A 144 10.05 13.63 5.18
C GLN A 144 10.15 15.03 5.79
N ARG A 145 9.46 16.03 5.19
CA ARG A 145 9.42 17.39 5.76
C ARG A 145 8.85 17.41 7.17
N LYS A 146 7.75 16.69 7.43
CA LYS A 146 7.15 16.61 8.77
C LYS A 146 8.06 15.93 9.78
N ILE A 147 8.77 14.87 9.38
CA ILE A 147 9.74 14.18 10.24
C ILE A 147 10.88 15.14 10.61
N GLN A 148 11.44 15.86 9.63
CA GLN A 148 12.54 16.79 9.85
C GLN A 148 12.13 18.00 10.71
N GLN A 149 10.90 18.52 10.53
CA GLN A 149 10.35 19.58 11.38
C GLN A 149 10.13 19.13 12.84
N ASN A 150 9.68 17.90 13.06
CA ASN A 150 9.52 17.38 14.41
C ASN A 150 10.86 17.12 15.12
N GLN A 151 11.87 16.66 14.39
CA GLN A 151 13.22 16.45 14.95
C GLN A 151 13.87 17.78 15.37
N THR A 152 13.77 18.81 14.53
CA THR A 152 14.32 20.15 14.84
C THR A 152 13.61 20.83 16.01
N ARG A 153 12.29 20.64 16.16
CA ARG A 153 11.53 21.15 17.32
C ARG A 153 11.90 20.44 18.63
N SER A 154 12.09 19.12 18.60
CA SER A 154 12.48 18.34 19.79
C SER A 154 13.87 18.73 20.28
N ALA A 155 14.82 19.00 19.38
CA ALA A 155 16.16 19.43 19.75
C ALA A 155 16.18 20.84 20.39
N GLY A 156 15.38 21.77 19.87
CA GLY A 156 15.31 23.15 20.38
C GLY A 156 14.56 23.33 21.71
N GLN A 157 13.77 22.33 22.15
CA GLN A 157 13.12 22.35 23.47
C GLN A 157 14.04 21.84 24.59
N GLN A 158 15.01 20.95 24.29
CA GLN A 158 15.98 20.50 25.29
C GLN A 158 17.01 21.58 25.64
N GLU A 159 17.26 22.56 24.77
CA GLU A 159 18.26 23.61 24.99
C GLU A 159 17.77 24.80 25.85
N LYS A 160 16.50 24.85 26.26
CA LYS A 160 15.93 26.01 27.00
C LYS A 160 15.63 25.76 28.47
N ASP A 161 15.93 24.57 29.00
CA ASP A 161 15.65 24.18 30.39
C ASP A 161 16.89 24.21 31.31
N TRP A 162 17.91 25.03 30.98
CA TRP A 162 19.06 25.32 31.83
C TRP A 162 19.24 26.81 32.07
#